data_AF-A0A2E6TYW0-F1
#
_entry.id   AF-A0A2E6TYW0-F1
#
_cell.length_a   1.000
_cell.length_b   1.000
_cell.length_c   1.000
_cell.angle_alpha   90.00
_cell.angle_beta   90.00
_cell.angle_gamma   90.00
#
_symmetry.space_group_name_H-M   'P 1'
#
loop_
_entity.id
_entity.type
_entity.pdbx_description
1 polymer ?
#
loop_
_entity_poly.entity_id
_entity_poly.type
_entity_poly.pdbx_seq_one_letter_code
_entity_poly.pdbx_strand_id
1 'polypeptide(L)' 'MRRTLHIITRPSDPLARMVIDSQAAGEEKEVVELALHEAGPGTDYDAMLEEIFKADSVQVW' A
#
# COMPACT_ATOMS: atom_id res chain seq x y z
N MET A 1 -6.14 -13.57 -7.85
CA MET A 1 -6.03 -13.16 -6.43
C MET A 1 -6.21 -11.66 -6.42
N ARG A 2 -7.03 -11.10 -5.52
CA ARG A 2 -7.30 -9.65 -5.54
C ARG A 2 -6.13 -8.91 -4.88
N ARG A 3 -5.47 -7.99 -5.59
CA ARG A 3 -4.31 -7.24 -5.10
C ARG A 3 -4.75 -5.87 -4.57
N THR A 4 -4.53 -5.63 -3.29
CA THR A 4 -4.71 -4.31 -2.67
C THR A 4 -3.35 -3.67 -2.43
N LEU A 5 -3.17 -2.46 -2.95
CA LEU A 5 -2.03 -1.60 -2.64
C LEU A 5 -2.43 -0.58 -1.56
N HIS A 6 -1.69 -0.55 -0.47
CA HIS A 6 -1.76 0.48 0.56
C HIS A 6 -0.62 1.47 0.39
N ILE A 7 -0.96 2.74 0.19
CA ILE A 7 0.02 3.84 0.15
C ILE A 7 -0.05 4.57 1.49
N ILE A 8 1.03 4.50 2.27
CA ILE A 8 1.12 5.05 3.62
C ILE A 8 1.78 6.43 3.55
N THR A 9 1.00 7.49 3.76
CA THR A 9 1.45 8.89 3.74
C THR A 9 1.70 9.46 5.13
N ARG A 10 1.15 8.80 6.17
CA ARG A 10 1.42 9.08 7.57
C ARG A 10 2.06 7.87 8.26
N PRO A 11 3.26 8.00 8.86
CA PRO A 11 3.86 6.91 9.61
C PRO A 11 3.03 6.57 10.84
N SER A 12 2.98 5.29 11.18
CA SER A 12 2.37 4.80 12.43
C SER A 12 0.88 5.15 12.61
N ASP A 13 0.10 5.26 11.53
CA ASP A 13 -1.35 5.44 11.63
C ASP A 13 -2.03 4.14 12.14
N PRO A 14 -2.66 4.16 13.32
CA PRO A 14 -3.21 2.95 13.94
C PRO A 14 -4.42 2.40 13.19
N LEU A 15 -5.21 3.26 12.52
CA LEU A 15 -6.34 2.82 11.71
C LEU A 15 -5.85 2.12 10.45
N ALA A 16 -4.85 2.68 9.78
CA ALA A 16 -4.25 2.08 8.59
C ALA A 16 -3.69 0.68 8.91
N ARG A 17 -2.90 0.56 9.98
CA ARG A 17 -2.32 -0.74 10.40
C ARG A 17 -3.40 -1.79 10.68
N MET A 18 -4.43 -1.42 11.45
CA MET A 18 -5.55 -2.33 11.77
C MET A 18 -6.26 -2.84 10.50
N VAL A 19 -6.50 -1.96 9.53
CA VAL A 19 -7.17 -2.33 8.27
C VAL A 19 -6.27 -3.21 7.41
N ILE A 20 -4.98 -2.88 7.29
CA ILE A 20 -4.01 -3.66 6.53
C ILE A 20 -3.87 -5.08 7.11
N ASP A 21 -3.70 -5.20 8.43
CA ASP A 21 -3.59 -6.49 9.11
C ASP A 21 -4.83 -7.36 8.90
N SER A 22 -6.01 -6.76 8.99
CA SER A 22 -7.28 -7.46 8.72
C SER A 22 -7.40 -7.94 7.27
N GLN A 23 -6.89 -7.17 6.30
CA GLN A 23 -6.91 -7.57 4.89
C GLN A 23 -5.87 -8.64 4.57
N ALA A 24 -4.69 -8.56 5.17
CA ALA A 24 -3.60 -9.52 5.01
C ALA A 24 -3.93 -10.89 5.60
N ALA A 25 -4.80 -10.94 6.62
CA ALA A 25 -5.29 -12.20 7.18
C ALA A 25 -6.26 -12.98 6.25
N GLY A 26 -6.71 -12.39 5.15
CA GLY A 26 -7.59 -13.07 4.18
C GLY A 26 -6.79 -13.87 3.14
N GLU A 27 -6.99 -15.18 3.07
CA GLU A 27 -6.21 -16.12 2.24
C GLU A 27 -6.27 -15.86 0.72
N GLU A 28 -7.26 -15.10 0.22
CA GLU A 28 -7.45 -14.84 -1.22
C GLU A 28 -7.01 -13.43 -1.68
N LYS A 29 -6.24 -12.71 -0.84
CA LYS A 29 -5.84 -11.32 -1.11
C LYS A 29 -4.32 -11.18 -1.08
N GLU A 30 -3.80 -10.50 -2.09
CA GLU A 30 -2.43 -9.99 -2.04
C GLU A 30 -2.47 -8.57 -1.46
N VAL A 31 -1.68 -8.31 -0.42
CA VAL A 31 -1.57 -7.00 0.22
C VAL A 31 -0.16 -6.47 0.02
N VAL A 32 -0.06 -5.29 -0.57
CA VAL A 32 1.21 -4.59 -0.84
C VAL A 32 1.19 -3.26 -0.12
N GLU A 33 2.30 -2.90 0.52
CA GLU A 33 2.45 -1.64 1.25
C GLU A 33 3.55 -0.78 0.60
N LEU A 34 3.28 0.50 0.38
CA LEU A 34 4.25 1.50 -0.09
C LEU A 34 4.30 2.68 0.88
N ALA A 35 5.47 2.93 1.48
CA ALA A 35 5.70 4.01 2.42
C ALA A 35 6.01 5.33 1.69
N LEU A 36 4.97 6.08 1.30
CA LEU A 36 5.14 7.39 0.66
C LEU A 36 5.62 8.47 1.64
N HIS A 37 5.39 8.29 2.95
CA HIS A 37 5.91 9.20 3.97
C HIS A 37 7.45 9.27 4.03
N GLU A 38 8.15 8.33 3.39
CA GLU A 38 9.61 8.30 3.27
C GLU A 38 10.11 8.89 1.94
N ALA A 39 9.20 9.42 1.11
CA ALA A 39 9.57 9.92 -0.20
C ALA A 39 10.52 11.12 -0.14
N GLY A 40 11.47 11.15 -1.08
CA GLY A 40 12.48 12.19 -1.20
C GLY A 40 13.00 12.32 -2.64
N PRO A 41 14.08 13.07 -2.87
CA PRO A 41 14.59 13.36 -4.21
C PRO A 41 14.98 12.14 -5.05
N GLY A 42 15.21 10.98 -4.41
CA GLY A 42 15.56 9.72 -5.08
C GLY A 42 14.40 8.72 -5.19
N THR A 43 13.17 9.13 -4.85
CA THR A 43 12.02 8.22 -4.95
C THR A 43 11.72 7.89 -6.41
N ASP A 44 11.69 6.59 -6.70
CA ASP A 44 11.32 6.06 -8.00
C ASP A 44 9.78 6.02 -8.14
N TYR A 45 9.24 7.09 -8.73
CA TYR A 45 7.81 7.19 -8.98
C TYR A 45 7.32 6.32 -10.13
N ASP A 46 8.21 5.90 -11.04
CA ASP A 46 7.83 4.98 -12.11
C ASP A 46 7.55 3.59 -11.53
N ALA A 47 8.42 3.12 -10.63
CA ALA A 47 8.17 1.88 -9.87
C ALA A 47 6.88 1.97 -9.03
N MET A 48 6.60 3.12 -8.40
CA MET A 48 5.34 3.34 -7.67
C MET A 48 4.12 3.25 -8.60
N LEU A 49 4.18 3.86 -9.78
CA LEU A 49 3.11 3.81 -10.78
C LEU A 49 2.88 2.39 -11.29
N GLU A 50 3.93 1.60 -11.47
CA GLU A 50 3.80 0.18 -11.82
C GLU A 50 3.01 -0.60 -10.76
N GLU A 51 3.27 -0.36 -9.47
CA GLU A 51 2.53 -1.02 -8.39
C GLU A 51 1.06 -0.57 -8.34
N ILE A 52 0.78 0.70 -8.63
CA ILE A 52 -0.59 1.21 -8.77
C ILE A 52 -1.32 0.50 -9.91
N PHE A 53 -0.68 0.30 -11.06
CA PHE A 53 -1.30 -0.38 -12.21
C PHE A 53 -1.50 -1.88 -12.02
N LYS A 54 -0.69 -2.53 -11.19
CA LYS A 54 -0.85 -3.95 -10.84
C LYS A 54 -2.01 -4.18 -9.86
N ALA A 55 -2.42 -3.17 -9.11
CA ALA A 55 -3.40 -3.31 -8.04
C ALA A 55 -4.86 -3.30 -8.54
N ASP A 56 -5.69 -4.17 -7.98
CA ASP A 56 -7.15 -4.14 -8.18
C ASP A 56 -7.83 -3.08 -7.30
N SER A 57 -7.16 -2.65 -6.23
CA SER A 57 -7.62 -1.63 -5.30
C SER A 57 -6.44 -0.86 -4.74
N VAL A 58 -6.55 0.46 -4.68
CA VAL A 58 -5.57 1.34 -4.02
C VAL A 58 -6.24 2.01 -2.83
N GLN A 59 -5.60 1.98 -1.67
CA GLN A 59 -6.04 2.64 -0.44
C GLN A 59 -4.92 3.55 0.06
N VAL A 60 -5.23 4.83 0.28
CA VAL A 60 -4.27 5.84 0.70
C VAL A 60 -4.61 6.29 2.12
N TRP A 61 -3.60 6.34 2.97
CA TRP A 61 -3.72 6.62 4.42
C TRP A 61 -2.82 7.76 4.84
#